data_AF-A0A0A0NQS7-F1
#
_entry.id   AF-A0A0A0NQS7-F1
#
_cell.length_a   1.000
_cell.length_b   1.000
_cell.length_c   1.000
_cell.angle_alpha   90.00
_cell.angle_beta   90.00
_cell.angle_gamma   90.00
#
_symmetry.space_group_name_H-M   'P 1'
#
loop_
_entity.id
_entity.type
_entity.pdbx_description
1 polymer ?
#
loop_
_entity_poly.entity_id
_entity_poly.type
_entity_poly.pdbx_seq_one_letter_code
_entity_poly.pdbx_strand_id
1 'polypeptide(L)'
;MTTSSDQPVPESSTVQTEMLGFLAKRTGTTWATDADVFGSGGLSSLFAMELVVHLEKSYGIAIRGADLRLENFRTVRRMAALVERLRQPAPGGSGA
;
A
#
# COMPACT_ATOMS: atom_id res chain seq x y z
N MET A 1 -3.31 32.87 7.74
CA MET A 1 -3.32 31.53 7.12
C MET A 1 -1.87 31.10 7.01
N THR A 2 -1.40 30.25 7.92
CA THR A 2 0.01 29.93 8.08
C THR A 2 0.33 28.59 7.41
N THR A 3 1.31 28.64 6.49
CA THR A 3 2.27 27.61 6.03
C THR A 3 1.72 26.19 5.72
N SER A 4 1.59 25.77 4.46
CA SER A 4 2.66 25.25 3.58
C SER A 4 3.71 24.39 4.29
N SER A 5 3.68 23.11 3.94
CA SER A 5 4.83 22.19 3.84
C SER A 5 5.67 21.99 5.10
N ASP A 6 5.12 21.25 6.07
CA ASP A 6 5.96 20.47 6.98
C ASP A 6 6.29 19.13 6.30
N GLN A 7 7.47 19.06 5.71
CA GLN A 7 8.11 17.78 5.44
C GLN A 7 9.51 17.82 6.03
N PRO A 8 9.75 16.93 7.00
CA PRO A 8 11.05 16.31 7.11
C PRO A 8 10.90 14.81 7.43
N VAL A 9 11.05 13.92 6.44
CA VAL A 9 11.66 12.60 6.66
C VAL A 9 12.17 12.00 5.32
N PRO A 10 13.46 11.68 5.19
CA PRO A 10 13.97 10.83 4.13
C PRO A 10 13.71 9.33 4.43
N GLU A 11 13.34 8.59 3.37
CA GLU A 11 13.76 7.20 3.09
C GLU A 11 13.10 5.97 3.75
N SER A 12 11.82 6.01 4.11
CA SER A 12 11.02 4.77 4.12
C SER A 12 9.66 5.07 3.51
N SER A 13 9.42 4.55 2.29
CA SER A 13 8.43 5.03 1.31
C SER A 13 7.16 5.57 1.98
N THR A 14 6.74 6.79 1.65
CA THR A 14 5.49 7.41 2.17
C THR A 14 4.30 6.45 2.11
N VAL A 15 4.25 5.61 1.08
CA VAL A 15 3.27 4.52 0.91
C VAL A 15 3.27 3.54 2.09
N GLN A 16 4.43 3.14 2.60
CA GLN A 16 4.57 2.24 3.75
C GLN A 16 4.01 2.88 5.02
N THR A 17 4.35 4.14 5.29
CA THR A 17 3.86 4.88 6.46
C THR A 17 2.34 5.03 6.45
N GLU A 18 1.78 5.41 5.29
CA GLU A 18 0.33 5.51 5.09
C GLU A 18 -0.38 4.17 5.31
N MET A 19 0.17 3.09 4.74
CA MET A 19 -0.36 1.74 4.93
C MET A 19 -0.29 1.29 6.38
N LEU A 20 0.84 1.50 7.06
CA LEU A 20 0.99 1.19 8.49
C LEU A 20 -0.03 1.95 9.34
N GLY A 21 -0.24 3.22 9.05
CA GLY A 21 -1.27 4.04 9.71
C GLY A 21 -2.68 3.51 9.46
N PHE A 22 -3.00 3.11 8.23
CA PHE A 22 -4.29 2.51 7.89
C PHE A 22 -4.52 1.17 8.61
N LEU A 23 -3.53 0.28 8.59
CA LEU A 23 -3.60 -1.01 9.27
C LEU A 23 -3.71 -0.82 10.79
N ALA A 24 -2.94 0.08 11.39
CA ALA A 24 -3.01 0.36 12.82
C ALA A 24 -4.37 0.92 13.24
N LYS A 25 -4.97 1.82 12.46
CA LYS A 25 -6.33 2.35 12.71
C LYS A 25 -7.40 1.26 12.61
N ARG A 26 -7.24 0.30 11.69
CA ARG A 26 -8.24 -0.75 11.43
C ARG A 26 -8.12 -1.95 12.38
N THR A 27 -6.90 -2.32 12.74
CA THR A 27 -6.60 -3.48 13.61
C THR A 27 -6.38 -3.11 15.07
N GLY A 28 -6.18 -1.83 15.38
CA GLY A 28 -5.84 -1.35 16.71
C GLY A 28 -4.42 -1.70 17.17
N THR A 29 -3.56 -2.24 16.28
CA THR A 29 -2.20 -2.70 16.61
C THR A 29 -1.18 -2.13 15.64
N THR A 30 0.00 -1.78 16.15
CA THR A 30 1.12 -1.33 15.31
C THR A 30 1.78 -2.51 14.61
N TRP A 31 1.94 -2.41 13.28
CA TRP A 31 2.59 -3.43 12.45
C TRP A 31 4.00 -3.01 12.06
N ALA A 32 4.86 -3.97 11.74
CA ALA A 32 6.14 -3.71 11.09
C ALA A 32 6.01 -3.84 9.56
N THR A 33 6.94 -3.24 8.81
CA THR A 33 6.90 -3.28 7.34
C THR A 33 7.06 -4.68 6.76
N ASP A 34 7.78 -5.55 7.46
CA ASP A 34 7.98 -6.98 7.13
C ASP A 34 7.02 -7.91 7.91
N ALA A 35 6.08 -7.37 8.70
CA ALA A 35 5.13 -8.19 9.45
C ALA A 35 4.10 -8.84 8.52
N ASP A 36 3.80 -10.12 8.76
CA ASP A 36 2.75 -10.83 8.04
C ASP A 36 1.37 -10.48 8.61
N VAL A 37 0.67 -9.60 7.89
CA VAL A 37 -0.63 -9.06 8.32
C VAL A 37 -1.77 -10.06 8.09
N PHE A 38 -1.58 -11.08 7.24
CA PHE A 38 -2.55 -12.12 6.94
C PHE A 38 -2.34 -13.40 7.75
N GLY A 39 -1.08 -13.79 7.98
CA GLY A 39 -0.69 -15.01 8.68
C GLY A 39 -0.89 -14.94 10.19
N SER A 40 -0.89 -13.74 10.76
CA SER A 40 -1.12 -13.53 12.21
C SER A 40 -2.60 -13.65 12.62
N GLY A 41 -3.50 -13.97 11.69
CA GLY A 41 -4.96 -14.02 11.95
C GLY A 41 -5.61 -12.65 12.11
N GLY A 42 -4.88 -11.56 11.85
CA GLY A 42 -5.31 -10.18 12.09
C GLY A 42 -6.17 -9.55 10.99
N LEU A 43 -6.11 -10.06 9.75
CA LEU A 43 -6.90 -9.54 8.63
C LEU A 43 -7.83 -10.61 8.05
N SER A 44 -9.14 -10.32 8.10
CA SER A 44 -10.16 -11.14 7.42
C SER A 44 -10.02 -11.05 5.89
N SER A 45 -10.39 -12.11 5.16
CA SER A 45 -10.43 -12.11 3.69
C SER A 45 -11.27 -10.96 3.10
N LEU A 46 -12.28 -10.48 3.84
CA LEU A 46 -13.08 -9.32 3.44
C LEU A 46 -12.26 -8.02 3.50
N PHE A 47 -11.46 -7.85 4.55
CA PHE A 47 -10.58 -6.69 4.70
C PHE A 47 -9.54 -6.65 3.59
N ALA A 48 -9.07 -7.81 3.14
CA ALA A 48 -8.17 -7.90 1.97
C ALA A 48 -8.76 -7.21 0.74
N MET A 49 -10.03 -7.50 0.46
CA MET A 49 -10.73 -6.92 -0.70
C MET A 49 -10.96 -5.41 -0.51
N GLU A 50 -11.33 -4.98 0.69
CA GLU A 50 -11.46 -3.54 1.00
C GLU A 50 -10.12 -2.81 0.85
N LEU A 51 -9.03 -3.43 1.29
CA LEU A 51 -7.68 -2.89 1.17
C LEU A 51 -7.28 -2.75 -0.30
N VAL A 52 -7.53 -3.77 -1.13
CA VAL A 52 -7.29 -3.69 -2.59
C VAL A 52 -8.05 -2.52 -3.19
N VAL A 53 -9.36 -2.40 -2.95
CA VAL A 53 -10.17 -1.30 -3.49
C VAL A 53 -9.70 0.05 -2.97
N HIS A 54 -9.29 0.13 -1.71
CA HIS A 54 -8.73 1.35 -1.14
C HIS A 54 -7.42 1.74 -1.84
N LEU A 55 -6.51 0.79 -2.09
CA LEU A 55 -5.26 1.06 -2.81
C LEU A 55 -5.51 1.50 -4.25
N GLU A 56 -6.41 0.81 -4.96
CA GLU A 56 -6.79 1.19 -6.33
C GLU A 56 -7.33 2.61 -6.38
N LYS A 57 -8.21 2.99 -5.44
CA LYS A 57 -8.80 4.34 -5.37
C LYS A 57 -7.82 5.41 -4.89
N SER A 58 -7.02 5.13 -3.86
CA SER A 58 -6.08 6.09 -3.26
C SER A 58 -4.91 6.42 -4.18
N TYR A 59 -4.44 5.43 -4.96
CA TYR A 59 -3.27 5.59 -5.82
C TYR A 59 -3.59 5.59 -7.32
N GLY A 60 -4.84 5.36 -7.72
CA GLY A 60 -5.26 5.33 -9.12
C GLY A 60 -4.69 4.15 -9.91
N ILE A 61 -4.41 3.03 -9.23
CA ILE A 61 -3.81 1.81 -9.80
C ILE A 61 -4.87 0.74 -10.05
N ALA A 62 -4.56 -0.24 -10.91
CA ALA A 62 -5.39 -1.42 -11.12
C ALA A 62 -4.66 -2.68 -10.66
N ILE A 63 -5.21 -3.39 -9.67
CA ILE A 63 -4.63 -4.61 -9.10
C ILE A 63 -5.41 -5.80 -9.66
N ARG A 64 -4.79 -6.60 -10.55
CA ARG A 64 -5.45 -7.74 -11.23
C ARG A 64 -4.53 -8.94 -11.40
N GLY A 65 -5.11 -10.13 -11.59
CA GLY A 65 -4.38 -11.34 -11.98
C GLY A 65 -3.25 -11.70 -11.02
N ALA A 66 -2.00 -11.55 -11.48
CA ALA A 66 -0.80 -11.86 -10.70
C ALA A 66 -0.51 -10.85 -9.57
N ASP A 67 -1.07 -9.65 -9.65
CA ASP A 67 -0.95 -8.63 -8.59
C ASP A 67 -1.82 -8.96 -7.38
N LEU A 68 -2.96 -9.63 -7.60
CA LEU A 68 -3.93 -10.00 -6.55
C LEU A 68 -3.49 -11.21 -5.70
N ARG A 69 -2.23 -11.65 -5.83
CA ARG A 69 -1.71 -12.75 -5.01
C ARG A 69 -1.50 -12.29 -3.57
N LEU A 70 -1.92 -13.12 -2.62
CA LEU A 70 -1.74 -12.89 -1.18
C LEU A 70 -0.29 -12.53 -0.80
N GLU A 71 0.70 -13.08 -1.49
CA GLU A 71 2.11 -12.74 -1.30
C GLU A 71 2.42 -11.25 -1.46
N ASN A 72 1.70 -10.54 -2.35
CA ASN A 72 1.87 -9.10 -2.54
C ASN A 72 1.23 -8.28 -1.42
N PHE A 73 0.28 -8.87 -0.68
CA PHE A 73 -0.42 -8.21 0.44
C PHE A 73 0.03 -8.70 1.81
N ARG A 74 0.90 -9.72 1.87
CA ARG A 74 1.41 -10.32 3.11
C ARG A 74 2.09 -9.30 4.01
N THR A 75 2.84 -8.36 3.43
CA THR A 75 3.62 -7.37 4.17
C THR A 75 3.44 -5.99 3.57
N VAL A 76 3.58 -4.95 4.37
CA VAL A 76 3.47 -3.57 3.90
C VAL A 76 4.57 -3.25 2.88
N ARG A 77 5.77 -3.83 3.03
CA ARG A 77 6.85 -3.69 2.04
C ARG A 77 6.42 -4.19 0.66
N ARG A 78 5.80 -5.37 0.57
CA ARG A 78 5.32 -5.94 -0.71
C ARG A 78 4.22 -5.08 -1.32
N MET A 79 3.30 -4.61 -0.50
CA MET A 79 2.20 -3.74 -0.95
C MET A 79 2.72 -2.40 -1.47
N ALA A 80 3.67 -1.78 -0.76
CA ALA A 80 4.28 -0.54 -1.22
C ALA A 80 5.01 -0.74 -2.55
N ALA A 81 5.82 -1.80 -2.67
CA ALA A 81 6.49 -2.14 -3.92
C ALA A 81 5.49 -2.40 -5.07
N LEU A 82 4.35 -3.04 -4.78
CA LEU A 82 3.27 -3.25 -5.75
C LEU A 82 2.69 -1.92 -6.23
N VAL A 83 2.33 -1.04 -5.29
CA VAL A 83 1.78 0.29 -5.59
C VAL A 83 2.78 1.11 -6.39
N GLU A 84 4.05 1.14 -5.99
CA GLU A 84 5.10 1.86 -6.70
C GLU A 84 5.27 1.32 -8.13
N ARG A 85 5.25 0.00 -8.31
CA ARG A 85 5.31 -0.64 -9.63
C ARG A 85 4.11 -0.30 -10.53
N LEU A 86 2.90 -0.29 -9.98
CA LEU A 86 1.68 0.00 -10.73
C LEU A 86 1.46 1.50 -10.96
N ARG A 87 2.02 2.35 -10.09
CA ARG A 87 1.95 3.81 -10.19
C ARG A 87 2.96 4.38 -11.18
N GLN A 88 4.07 3.68 -11.43
CA GLN A 88 4.95 4.00 -12.54
C GLN A 88 4.23 3.60 -13.83
N PRO A 89 3.71 4.55 -14.64
CA PRO A 89 3.41 4.21 -16.02
C PRO A 89 4.71 3.69 -16.62
N ALA A 90 4.67 2.57 -17.34
CA ALA A 90 5.81 2.15 -18.13
C ALA A 90 6.33 3.39 -18.90
N PRO A 91 7.63 3.76 -18.79
CA PRO A 91 8.19 4.81 -19.62
C PRO A 91 8.21 4.30 -21.07
N GLY A 92 7.07 4.42 -21.76
CA GLY A 92 6.84 3.78 -23.05
C GLY A 92 5.43 3.96 -23.65
N GLY A 93 4.65 4.95 -23.18
CA GLY A 93 3.35 5.30 -23.77
C GLY A 93 3.38 6.69 -24.42
N SER A 94 4.39 6.96 -25.25
CA SER A 94 4.41 8.13 -26.12
C SER A 94 4.74 7.68 -27.53
N GLY A 95 3.80 7.91 -28.45
CA GLY A 95 4.01 7.87 -29.90
C GLY A 95 3.34 6.70 -30.62
N ALA A 96 2.11 6.88 -31.10
CA ALA A 96 1.83 7.31 -32.47
C ALA A 96 0.31 7.48 -32.65
#